data_AF-A0A3M1D7P4-F1
#
_entry.id   AF-A0A3M1D7P4-F1
#
_cell.length_a   1.000
_cell.length_b   1.000
_cell.length_c   1.000
_cell.angle_alpha   90.00
_cell.angle_beta   90.00
_cell.angle_gamma   90.00
#
_symmetry.space_group_name_H-M   'P 1'
#
loop_
_entity.id
_entity.type
_entity.pdbx_description
1 polymer ?
#
loop_
_entity_poly.entity_id
_entity_poly.type
_entity_poly.pdbx_seq_one_letter_code
_entity_poly.pdbx_strand_id
1 'polypeptide(L)'
;MTRITIAIIVLALSVLPLVSAPGGVEQTKHNFSSQTYSPNAYFAGTRQVCVFCHTTHNGNQNMGALWNHEVNQGQTYTMYTSPTMDMTQSAQPHKGSLMCLSCHDGTIAINSLNNVPGPQQAGTYGSPGGSALDASGRLTAVSDAYVGTDLSDDHPVG
;
A
#
# COMPACT_ATOMS: atom_id res chain seq x y z
N MET A 1 -26.97 5.37 51.56
CA MET A 1 -26.24 6.35 50.70
C MET A 1 -25.25 5.69 49.76
N THR A 2 -24.47 4.69 50.20
CA THR A 2 -23.45 3.97 49.40
C THR A 2 -23.96 3.26 48.13
N ARG A 3 -25.20 2.75 48.11
CA ARG A 3 -25.75 2.04 46.93
C ARG A 3 -26.12 2.95 45.75
N ILE A 4 -26.52 4.19 46.03
CA ILE A 4 -26.90 5.17 45.00
C ILE A 4 -25.63 5.73 44.34
N THR A 5 -24.57 5.95 45.11
CA THR A 5 -23.27 6.39 44.58
C THR A 5 -22.65 5.36 43.65
N ILE A 6 -22.72 4.07 43.99
CA ILE A 6 -22.22 2.98 43.12
C ILE A 6 -23.01 2.91 41.80
N ALA A 7 -24.34 3.04 41.86
CA ALA A 7 -25.17 3.03 40.65
C ALA A 7 -24.88 4.22 39.71
N ILE A 8 -24.62 5.42 40.26
CA ILE A 8 -24.25 6.60 39.47
C ILE A 8 -22.87 6.44 38.83
N ILE A 9 -21.91 5.83 39.52
CA ILE A 9 -20.56 5.58 38.97
C ILE A 9 -20.62 4.53 37.84
N VAL A 10 -21.40 3.47 38.00
CA VAL A 10 -21.59 2.45 36.96
C VAL A 10 -22.31 3.02 35.73
N LEU A 11 -23.32 3.86 35.93
CA LEU A 11 -24.03 4.53 34.83
C LEU A 11 -23.13 5.54 34.11
N ALA A 12 -22.29 6.29 34.84
CA ALA A 12 -21.32 7.22 34.25
C ALA A 12 -20.19 6.51 33.48
N LEU A 13 -19.80 5.29 33.86
CA LEU A 13 -18.82 4.48 33.11
C LEU A 13 -19.40 3.87 31.82
N SER A 14 -20.72 3.70 31.74
CA SER A 14 -21.39 3.11 30.56
C SER A 14 -21.59 4.08 29.39
N VAL A 15 -21.33 5.37 29.59
CA VAL A 15 -21.45 6.43 28.57
C VAL A 15 -20.11 6.95 28.07
N LEU A 16 -18.99 6.29 28.38
CA LEU A 16 -17.73 6.59 27.70
C LEU A 16 -17.88 6.23 26.22
N PRO A 17 -17.74 7.19 25.28
CA PRO A 17 -17.69 6.83 23.87
C PRO A 17 -16.47 5.93 23.67
N LEU A 18 -16.71 4.73 23.14
CA LEU A 18 -15.64 3.94 22.53
C LEU A 18 -15.05 4.78 21.40
N VAL A 19 -13.97 5.51 21.68
CA VAL A 19 -13.11 6.08 20.65
C VAL A 19 -12.59 4.90 19.86
N SER A 20 -13.22 4.65 18.71
CA SER A 20 -12.68 3.73 17.72
C SER A 20 -11.35 4.33 17.27
N ALA A 21 -10.26 3.63 17.52
CA ALA A 21 -8.96 4.08 17.02
C ALA A 21 -9.06 4.23 15.49
N PRO A 22 -8.71 5.39 14.91
CA PRO A 22 -8.63 5.54 13.47
C PRO A 22 -7.52 4.62 12.95
N GLY A 23 -7.89 3.45 12.42
CA GLY A 23 -6.93 2.43 11.97
C GLY A 23 -7.18 1.92 10.55
N GLY A 24 -8.14 2.50 9.83
CA GLY A 24 -8.45 2.08 8.46
C GLY A 24 -7.45 2.62 7.44
N VAL A 25 -7.32 1.92 6.31
CA VAL A 25 -6.41 2.29 5.21
C VAL A 25 -6.70 3.71 4.70
N GLU A 26 -7.94 4.17 4.82
CA GLU A 26 -8.36 5.53 4.44
C GLU A 26 -7.65 6.65 5.22
N GLN A 27 -6.98 6.33 6.33
CA GLN A 27 -6.23 7.28 7.16
C GLN A 27 -4.71 7.09 7.05
N THR A 28 -4.26 6.27 6.11
CA THR A 28 -2.84 5.98 5.85
C THR A 28 -2.36 6.64 4.56
N LYS A 29 -1.04 6.60 4.32
CA LYS A 29 -0.43 7.04 3.05
C LYS A 29 -0.93 6.25 1.83
N HIS A 30 -1.44 5.03 2.02
CA HIS A 30 -2.00 4.19 0.97
C HIS A 30 -3.45 4.52 0.62
N ASN A 31 -4.02 5.61 1.14
CA ASN A 31 -5.32 6.08 0.70
C ASN A 31 -5.23 6.78 -0.66
N PHE A 32 -5.30 6.01 -1.74
CA PHE A 32 -5.29 6.54 -3.10
C PHE A 32 -6.65 6.97 -3.63
N SER A 33 -7.69 7.02 -2.80
CA SER A 33 -9.02 7.49 -3.21
C SER A 33 -9.08 9.02 -3.15
N SER A 34 -9.17 9.66 -4.31
CA SER A 34 -9.31 11.11 -4.38
C SER A 34 -10.13 11.53 -5.59
N GLN A 35 -11.17 12.33 -5.33
CA GLN A 35 -12.00 12.90 -6.40
C GLN A 35 -11.28 14.01 -7.15
N THR A 36 -10.37 14.73 -6.48
CA THR A 36 -9.58 15.85 -7.02
C THR A 36 -8.09 15.59 -6.84
N TYR A 37 -7.23 16.39 -7.48
CA TYR A 37 -5.80 16.33 -7.21
C TYR A 37 -5.48 16.73 -5.77
N SER A 38 -4.44 16.14 -5.19
CA SER A 38 -3.88 16.52 -3.89
C SER A 38 -2.36 16.59 -4.01
N PRO A 39 -1.69 17.59 -3.38
CA PRO A 39 -0.24 17.73 -3.41
C PRO A 39 0.50 16.53 -2.80
N ASN A 40 -0.17 15.78 -1.93
CA ASN A 40 0.41 14.68 -1.15
C ASN A 40 0.33 13.32 -1.86
N ALA A 41 0.35 13.33 -3.20
CA ALA A 41 0.38 12.18 -4.11
C ALA A 41 -0.80 11.21 -3.98
N TYR A 42 -1.76 11.31 -4.90
CA TYR A 42 -2.82 10.30 -5.06
C TYR A 42 -3.16 10.20 -6.55
N PHE A 43 -4.39 9.96 -6.92
CA PHE A 43 -4.82 9.97 -8.32
C PHE A 43 -6.12 10.76 -8.39
N ALA A 44 -6.31 11.59 -9.42
CA ALA A 44 -7.60 12.24 -9.62
C ALA A 44 -8.60 11.25 -10.22
N GLY A 45 -9.85 11.30 -9.75
CA GLY A 45 -10.95 10.51 -10.29
C GLY A 45 -11.12 9.12 -9.66
N THR A 46 -10.42 8.83 -8.56
CA THR A 46 -10.48 7.54 -7.87
C THR A 46 -11.40 7.62 -6.65
N ARG A 47 -12.16 6.55 -6.38
CA ARG A 47 -13.20 6.54 -5.33
C ARG A 47 -13.16 5.32 -4.42
N GLN A 48 -12.26 4.37 -4.67
CA GLN A 48 -12.19 3.11 -3.94
C GLN A 48 -10.81 2.97 -3.32
N VAL A 49 -10.73 2.85 -2.00
CA VAL A 49 -9.46 2.79 -1.26
C VAL A 49 -8.77 1.43 -1.41
N CYS A 50 -9.53 0.33 -1.38
CA CYS A 50 -8.96 -1.02 -1.40
C CYS A 50 -8.52 -1.50 -2.77
N VAL A 51 -9.02 -0.90 -3.87
CA VAL A 51 -8.87 -1.48 -5.21
C VAL A 51 -7.43 -1.49 -5.72
N PHE A 52 -6.58 -0.63 -5.16
CA PHE A 52 -5.16 -0.60 -5.49
C PHE A 52 -4.43 -1.86 -5.04
N CYS A 53 -4.91 -2.53 -3.98
CA CYS A 53 -4.29 -3.73 -3.42
C CYS A 53 -5.12 -4.98 -3.67
N HIS A 54 -6.45 -4.87 -3.61
CA HIS A 54 -7.37 -6.00 -3.66
C HIS A 54 -8.41 -5.88 -4.76
N THR A 55 -8.80 -7.02 -5.31
CA THR A 55 -9.98 -7.15 -6.19
C THR A 55 -10.91 -8.22 -5.65
N THR A 56 -12.20 -8.12 -5.89
CA THR A 56 -13.14 -9.17 -5.42
C THR A 56 -12.99 -10.47 -6.19
N HIS A 57 -12.47 -10.43 -7.43
CA HIS A 57 -12.30 -11.57 -8.32
C HIS A 57 -11.12 -11.36 -9.28
N ASN A 58 -10.57 -12.46 -9.80
CA ASN A 58 -9.49 -12.44 -10.80
C ASN A 58 -8.21 -11.73 -10.32
N GLY A 59 -7.90 -11.82 -9.03
CA GLY A 59 -6.61 -11.36 -8.52
C GLY A 59 -5.45 -12.19 -9.05
N ASN A 60 -4.25 -11.63 -8.98
CA ASN A 60 -3.03 -12.29 -9.40
C ASN A 60 -2.74 -13.51 -8.51
N GLN A 61 -3.02 -14.70 -9.04
CA GLN A 61 -2.88 -15.97 -8.33
C GLN A 61 -1.43 -16.27 -7.92
N ASN A 62 -0.44 -15.63 -8.55
CA ASN A 62 0.96 -15.81 -8.19
C ASN A 62 1.36 -15.06 -6.92
N MET A 63 0.63 -14.00 -6.55
CA MET A 63 0.96 -13.10 -5.44
C MET A 63 0.14 -13.36 -4.17
N GLY A 64 -0.92 -14.18 -4.25
CA GLY A 64 -1.76 -14.54 -3.10
C GLY A 64 -3.21 -14.08 -3.26
N ALA A 65 -3.99 -14.16 -2.18
CA ALA A 65 -5.44 -13.97 -2.24
C ALA A 65 -5.81 -12.57 -2.71
N LEU A 66 -6.31 -12.51 -3.96
CA LEU A 66 -6.99 -11.37 -4.53
C LEU A 66 -6.13 -10.11 -4.75
N TRP A 67 -4.82 -10.26 -4.93
CA TRP A 67 -3.92 -9.13 -5.26
C TRP A 67 -4.28 -8.48 -6.59
N ASN A 68 -4.43 -7.15 -6.60
CA ASN A 68 -4.94 -6.41 -7.75
C ASN A 68 -3.94 -5.46 -8.41
N HIS A 69 -2.77 -5.26 -7.85
CA HIS A 69 -1.74 -4.43 -8.47
C HIS A 69 -0.91 -5.24 -9.48
N GLU A 70 -0.48 -4.60 -10.57
CA GLU A 70 0.45 -5.23 -11.52
C GLU A 70 1.78 -5.56 -10.83
N VAL A 71 2.35 -6.75 -11.06
CA VAL A 71 3.65 -7.13 -10.50
C VAL A 71 4.58 -7.57 -11.60
N ASN A 72 5.74 -6.93 -11.68
CA ASN A 72 6.74 -7.22 -12.71
C ASN A 72 7.74 -8.26 -12.18
N GLN A 73 7.37 -9.53 -12.32
CA GLN A 73 8.21 -10.67 -11.90
C GLN A 73 9.52 -10.80 -12.70
N GLY A 74 9.67 -10.05 -13.80
CA GLY A 74 10.89 -10.01 -14.60
C GLY A 74 11.89 -8.95 -14.15
N GLN A 75 11.56 -8.12 -13.15
CA GLN A 75 12.54 -7.16 -12.61
C GLN A 75 13.64 -7.88 -11.85
N THR A 76 14.85 -7.34 -11.99
CA THR A 76 16.03 -7.78 -11.26
C THR A 76 16.42 -6.70 -10.26
N TYR A 77 16.63 -7.10 -9.02
CA TYR A 77 17.04 -6.25 -7.92
C TYR A 77 18.50 -6.53 -7.54
N THR A 78 19.22 -5.48 -7.16
CA THR A 78 20.53 -5.61 -6.50
C THR A 78 20.28 -5.90 -5.03
N MET A 79 20.60 -7.10 -4.56
CA MET A 79 20.32 -7.51 -3.18
C MET A 79 21.44 -7.04 -2.23
N TYR A 80 21.06 -6.70 -1.00
CA TYR A 80 22.00 -6.44 0.08
C TYR A 80 23.01 -7.57 0.27
N THR A 81 24.28 -7.20 0.40
CA THR A 81 25.38 -8.11 0.72
C THR A 81 26.34 -7.46 1.71
N SER A 82 26.67 -8.17 2.78
CA SER A 82 27.68 -7.74 3.75
C SER A 82 28.48 -8.92 4.30
N PRO A 83 29.79 -8.75 4.56
CA PRO A 83 30.63 -9.78 5.19
C PRO A 83 30.16 -10.21 6.58
N THR A 84 29.33 -9.41 7.25
CA THR A 84 28.82 -9.69 8.61
C THR A 84 27.41 -10.26 8.60
N MET A 85 26.84 -10.59 7.45
CA MET A 85 25.54 -11.26 7.39
C MET A 85 25.64 -12.70 7.90
N ASP A 86 24.77 -13.05 8.84
CA ASP A 86 24.59 -14.43 9.34
C ASP A 86 23.27 -15.03 8.83
N MET A 87 23.01 -14.87 7.53
CA MET A 87 21.87 -15.45 6.84
C MET A 87 22.21 -15.73 5.37
N THR A 88 21.50 -16.68 4.76
CA THR A 88 21.56 -16.89 3.30
C THR A 88 20.61 -15.93 2.62
N GLN A 89 21.14 -14.98 1.86
CA GLN A 89 20.36 -14.04 1.06
C GLN A 89 19.83 -14.75 -0.21
N SER A 90 18.56 -14.51 -0.53
CA SER A 90 17.96 -14.93 -1.80
C SER A 90 18.57 -14.15 -2.96
N ALA A 91 18.63 -14.77 -4.14
CA ALA A 91 19.11 -14.08 -5.34
C ALA A 91 18.23 -12.88 -5.72
N GLN A 92 16.94 -12.91 -5.37
CA GLN A 92 15.92 -11.89 -5.67
C GLN A 92 14.87 -11.84 -4.55
N PRO A 93 14.10 -10.74 -4.41
CA PRO A 93 13.04 -10.65 -3.41
C PRO A 93 11.99 -11.76 -3.59
N HIS A 94 11.51 -12.34 -2.50
CA HIS A 94 10.36 -13.23 -2.49
C HIS A 94 9.07 -12.45 -2.77
N LYS A 95 8.01 -13.21 -3.02
CA LYS A 95 6.69 -12.70 -3.39
C LYS A 95 6.14 -11.65 -2.43
N GLY A 96 6.36 -11.82 -1.12
CA GLY A 96 5.90 -10.86 -0.10
C GLY A 96 6.52 -9.48 -0.29
N SER A 97 7.85 -9.44 -0.46
CA SER A 97 8.60 -8.22 -0.73
C SER A 97 8.21 -7.61 -2.08
N LEU A 98 8.00 -8.44 -3.11
CA LEU A 98 7.56 -7.98 -4.44
C LEU A 98 6.19 -7.30 -4.45
N MET A 99 5.29 -7.60 -3.51
CA MET A 99 4.00 -6.89 -3.39
C MET A 99 4.19 -5.43 -2.94
N CYS A 100 5.19 -5.19 -2.08
CA CYS A 100 5.57 -3.84 -1.68
C CYS A 100 6.30 -3.16 -2.83
N LEU A 101 7.32 -3.84 -3.39
CA LEU A 101 8.17 -3.30 -4.42
C LEU A 101 7.40 -2.98 -5.70
N SER A 102 6.32 -3.70 -6.05
CA SER A 102 5.53 -3.36 -7.24
C SER A 102 4.96 -1.94 -7.22
N CYS A 103 4.80 -1.33 -6.05
CA CYS A 103 4.45 0.09 -5.90
C CYS A 103 5.67 0.99 -5.67
N HIS A 104 6.68 0.49 -4.96
CA HIS A 104 7.77 1.27 -4.38
C HIS A 104 9.07 1.26 -5.20
N ASP A 105 9.23 0.34 -6.15
CA ASP A 105 10.42 0.20 -6.98
C ASP A 105 10.46 1.17 -8.17
N GLY A 106 9.36 1.90 -8.41
CA GLY A 106 9.23 2.87 -9.51
C GLY A 106 9.18 2.26 -10.90
N THR A 107 9.14 0.93 -11.04
CA THR A 107 9.11 0.23 -12.33
C THR A 107 7.70 0.11 -12.91
N ILE A 108 6.69 0.16 -12.05
CA ILE A 108 5.26 0.05 -12.39
C ILE A 108 4.52 1.27 -11.85
N ALA A 109 3.48 1.69 -12.56
CA ALA A 109 2.64 2.77 -12.06
C ALA A 109 1.83 2.31 -10.85
N ILE A 110 1.73 3.13 -9.80
CA ILE A 110 0.99 2.76 -8.58
C ILE A 110 -0.51 2.54 -8.90
N ASN A 111 -1.04 3.23 -9.92
CA ASN A 111 -2.41 3.02 -10.38
C ASN A 111 -2.58 1.91 -11.43
N SER A 112 -1.56 1.10 -11.73
CA SER A 112 -1.67 -0.04 -12.66
C SER A 112 -2.30 -1.23 -11.96
N LEU A 113 -3.54 -1.56 -12.34
CA LEU A 113 -4.34 -2.60 -11.71
C LEU A 113 -4.64 -3.73 -12.69
N ASN A 114 -4.67 -4.96 -12.19
CA ASN A 114 -5.12 -6.15 -12.91
C ASN A 114 -6.63 -6.11 -13.19
N ASN A 115 -7.40 -5.42 -12.33
CA ASN A 115 -8.83 -5.27 -12.43
C ASN A 115 -9.26 -3.88 -11.93
N VAL A 116 -9.47 -2.93 -12.85
CA VAL A 116 -9.96 -1.59 -12.50
C VAL A 116 -11.44 -1.62 -12.12
N PRO A 117 -11.93 -0.68 -11.27
CA PRO A 117 -13.36 -0.59 -10.98
C PRO A 117 -14.21 -0.43 -12.24
N GLY A 118 -15.22 -1.30 -12.40
CA GLY A 118 -16.07 -1.36 -13.58
C GLY A 118 -15.91 -2.69 -14.31
N PRO A 119 -15.80 -2.72 -15.65
CA PRO A 119 -15.60 -3.97 -16.38
C PRO A 119 -14.27 -4.63 -15.96
N GLN A 120 -14.25 -5.96 -15.80
CA GLN A 120 -13.06 -6.67 -15.31
C GLN A 120 -11.92 -6.65 -16.35
N GLN A 121 -11.12 -5.59 -16.34
CA GLN A 121 -10.00 -5.40 -17.26
C GLN A 121 -8.81 -4.79 -16.53
N ALA A 122 -7.61 -5.15 -16.99
CA ALA A 122 -6.39 -4.51 -16.53
C ALA A 122 -6.30 -3.08 -17.08
N GLY A 123 -5.68 -2.18 -16.33
CA GLY A 123 -5.49 -0.80 -16.75
C GLY A 123 -5.13 0.15 -15.60
N THR A 124 -5.03 1.43 -15.93
CA THR A 124 -4.71 2.49 -14.97
C THR A 124 -5.97 3.08 -14.34
N TYR A 125 -6.01 3.21 -13.01
CA TYR A 125 -7.15 3.80 -12.30
C TYR A 125 -6.88 5.26 -11.85
N GLY A 126 -7.58 6.20 -12.49
CA GLY A 126 -7.41 7.64 -12.23
C GLY A 126 -6.16 8.23 -12.87
N SER A 127 -6.02 9.55 -12.77
CA SER A 127 -4.93 10.30 -13.39
C SER A 127 -3.86 10.70 -12.36
N PRO A 128 -2.56 10.47 -12.63
CA PRO A 128 -1.47 10.94 -11.76
C PRO A 128 -1.50 12.46 -11.63
N GLY A 129 -1.13 13.00 -10.45
CA GLY A 129 -0.99 14.44 -10.29
C GLY A 129 -0.29 14.92 -9.02
N GLY A 130 0.42 14.02 -8.33
CA GLY A 130 1.32 14.40 -7.24
C GLY A 130 2.75 14.58 -7.73
N SER A 131 3.53 15.42 -7.06
CA SER A 131 4.95 15.66 -7.42
C SER A 131 5.85 14.44 -7.23
N ALA A 132 5.41 13.44 -6.46
CA ALA A 132 6.11 12.18 -6.26
C ALA A 132 6.02 11.21 -7.44
N LEU A 133 5.07 11.43 -8.37
CA LEU A 133 4.79 10.55 -9.50
C LEU A 133 5.27 11.16 -10.82
N ASP A 134 5.74 10.31 -11.74
CA ASP A 134 5.93 10.71 -13.13
C ASP A 134 4.58 10.79 -13.88
N ALA A 135 4.63 11.20 -15.16
CA ALA A 135 3.44 11.29 -16.00
C ALA A 135 2.73 9.94 -16.24
N SER A 136 3.42 8.83 -16.02
CA SER A 136 2.88 7.47 -16.14
C SER A 136 2.28 6.97 -14.82
N GLY A 137 2.45 7.69 -13.71
CA GLY A 137 2.00 7.28 -12.39
C GLY A 137 3.01 6.41 -11.62
N ARG A 138 4.26 6.33 -12.08
CA ARG A 138 5.35 5.65 -11.36
C ARG A 138 5.90 6.53 -10.27
N LEU A 139 6.26 5.92 -9.16
CA LEU A 139 6.97 6.60 -8.09
C LEU A 139 8.36 7.02 -8.57
N THR A 140 8.78 8.22 -8.21
CA THR A 140 10.09 8.77 -8.57
C THR A 140 10.95 8.97 -7.33
N ALA A 141 12.27 9.08 -7.52
CA ALA A 141 13.25 9.26 -6.45
C ALA A 141 13.07 10.54 -5.60
N VAL A 142 12.13 11.44 -5.97
CA VAL A 142 11.77 12.60 -5.12
C VAL A 142 10.86 12.22 -3.96
N SER A 143 10.26 11.03 -3.98
CA SER A 143 9.39 10.53 -2.92
C SER A 143 10.20 9.84 -1.83
N ASP A 144 9.84 10.08 -0.58
CA ASP A 144 10.30 9.31 0.59
C ASP A 144 9.91 7.81 0.54
N ALA A 145 8.83 7.49 -0.18
CA ALA A 145 8.39 6.14 -0.43
C ALA A 145 9.18 5.42 -1.55
N TYR A 146 10.06 6.10 -2.29
CA TYR A 146 10.80 5.46 -3.38
C TYR A 146 11.91 4.58 -2.83
N VAL A 147 11.85 3.28 -3.15
CA VAL A 147 12.88 2.30 -2.82
C VAL A 147 13.75 2.03 -4.04
N GLY A 148 13.13 1.85 -5.20
CA GLY A 148 13.86 1.47 -6.42
C GLY A 148 14.20 -0.03 -6.47
N THR A 149 15.14 -0.37 -7.36
CA THR A 149 15.59 -1.75 -7.58
C THR A 149 16.98 -2.06 -7.02
N ASP A 150 17.68 -1.04 -6.50
CA ASP A 150 18.92 -1.23 -5.79
C ASP A 150 18.61 -1.31 -4.29
N LEU A 151 18.68 -2.53 -3.74
CA LEU A 151 18.45 -2.83 -2.33
C LEU A 151 19.78 -3.10 -1.61
N SER A 152 20.92 -2.65 -2.18
CA SER A 152 22.26 -2.96 -1.66
C SER A 152 22.58 -2.25 -0.35
N ASP A 153 21.86 -1.16 -0.04
CA ASP A 153 21.94 -0.39 1.21
C ASP A 153 20.73 -0.62 2.14
N ASP A 154 19.74 -1.41 1.71
CA ASP A 154 18.58 -1.79 2.49
C ASP A 154 18.84 -2.99 3.41
N HIS A 155 18.05 -3.12 4.47
CA HIS A 155 18.09 -4.35 5.26
C HIS A 155 17.69 -5.55 4.38
N PRO A 156 18.35 -6.72 4.53
CA PRO A 156 18.06 -7.90 3.74
C PRO A 156 16.56 -8.21 3.68
N VAL A 157 16.00 -8.20 2.47
CA VAL A 157 14.65 -8.69 2.20
C VAL A 157 14.70 -10.04 1.50
N GLY A 158 13.87 -10.97 1.97
CA GLY A 158 13.47 -12.19 1.28
C GLY A 158 11.98 -12.08 1.09
#